data_AF-A0A382E5Q7-F1
#
_entry.id   AF-A0A382E5Q7-F1
#
_cell.length_a   1.000
_cell.length_b   1.000
_cell.length_c   1.000
_cell.angle_alpha   90.00
_cell.angle_beta   90.00
_cell.angle_gamma   90.00
#
_symmetry.space_group_name_H-M   'P 1'
#
loop_
_entity.id
_entity.type
_entity.pdbx_description
1 polymer ?
#
loop_
_entity_poly.entity_id
_entity_poly.type
_entity_poly.pdbx_seq_one_letter_code
_entity_poly.pdbx_strand_id
1 'polypeptide(L)'
;MWSGPRNISTAMMRAFENRRDTTVIDEPFYAHYLSRTGADHPGKDDVLISQSTDWNSIVKLITGPVPNEQLIWYQKHMVHHVVGLGDLNWVKDFRNCFLIR
;
A
#
# COMPACT_ATOMS: atom_id res chain seq x y z
N MET A 1 -3.32 7.13 -0.99
CA MET A 1 -3.02 7.90 0.25
C MET A 1 -1.64 7.53 0.72
N TRP A 2 -0.74 8.50 0.81
CA TRP A 2 0.62 8.34 1.31
C TRP A 2 0.71 8.86 2.74
N SER A 3 1.38 8.10 3.60
CA SER A 3 1.47 8.40 5.03
C SER A 3 2.82 8.03 5.61
N GLY A 4 3.16 8.65 6.74
CA GLY A 4 4.12 8.11 7.70
C GLY A 4 3.44 7.30 8.81
N PRO A 5 4.22 6.62 9.68
CA PRO A 5 3.69 5.97 10.87
C PRO A 5 2.90 6.94 11.77
N ARG A 6 1.89 6.42 12.47
CA ARG A 6 1.10 7.16 13.47
C ARG A 6 0.43 8.45 12.93
N ASN A 7 0.09 8.46 11.64
CA ASN A 7 -0.54 9.60 10.98
C ASN A 7 -1.95 9.31 10.42
N ILE A 8 -2.82 8.71 11.25
CA ILE A 8 -4.27 8.44 11.01
C ILE A 8 -4.65 7.71 9.71
N SER A 9 -3.69 7.26 8.90
CA SER A 9 -3.94 6.62 7.60
C SER A 9 -4.78 5.37 7.70
N THR A 10 -4.61 4.57 8.75
CA THR A 10 -5.45 3.38 9.02
C THR A 10 -6.90 3.78 9.27
N ALA A 11 -7.14 4.83 10.07
CA ALA A 11 -8.50 5.31 10.32
C ALA A 11 -9.16 5.81 9.02
N MET A 12 -8.41 6.55 8.19
CA MET A 12 -8.87 6.98 6.87
C MET A 12 -9.19 5.79 5.96
N MET A 13 -8.33 4.77 5.92
CA MET A 13 -8.60 3.56 5.14
C MET A 13 -9.88 2.86 5.60
N ARG A 14 -10.09 2.69 6.91
CA ARG A 14 -11.32 2.08 7.46
C ARG A 14 -12.57 2.92 7.13
N ALA A 15 -12.46 4.25 7.07
CA ALA A 15 -13.58 5.10 6.65
C ALA A 15 -13.96 4.86 5.17
N PHE A 16 -12.97 4.66 4.28
CA PHE A 16 -13.21 4.34 2.87
C PHE A 16 -13.70 2.90 2.67
N GLU A 17 -13.17 1.93 3.41
CA GLU A 17 -13.59 0.52 3.39
C GLU A 17 -15.09 0.35 3.71
N ASN A 18 -15.66 1.21 4.54
CA ASN A 18 -17.08 1.17 4.89
C ASN A 18 -18.02 1.75 3.80
N ARG A 19 -17.48 2.23 2.68
CA ARG A 19 -18.29 2.73 1.57
C ARG A 19 -18.61 1.60 0.58
N ARG A 20 -19.83 1.60 0.05
CA ARG A 20 -20.29 0.58 -0.91
C ARG A 20 -19.62 0.66 -2.29
N ASP A 21 -19.08 1.83 -2.63
CA ASP A 21 -18.47 2.13 -3.93
C ASP A 21 -16.94 2.02 -3.93
N THR A 22 -16.36 1.48 -2.85
CA THR A 22 -14.93 1.52 -2.61
C THR A 22 -14.38 0.13 -2.28
N THR A 23 -13.22 -0.18 -2.84
CA THR A 23 -12.33 -1.25 -2.38
C THR A 23 -11.03 -0.65 -1.84
N VAL A 24 -10.40 -1.33 -0.88
CA VAL A 24 -9.16 -0.87 -0.23
C VAL A 24 -8.03 -1.87 -0.40
N ILE A 25 -6.80 -1.38 -0.41
CA ILE A 25 -5.59 -2.19 -0.20
C ILE A 25 -4.71 -1.52 0.85
N ASP A 26 -4.25 -2.32 1.82
CA ASP A 26 -3.44 -1.85 2.95
C ASP A 26 -1.96 -2.17 2.73
N GLU A 27 -1.13 -1.14 2.71
CA GLU A 27 0.33 -1.20 2.72
C GLU A 27 0.95 -2.27 1.79
N PRO A 28 0.70 -2.22 0.47
CA PRO A 28 1.06 -3.30 -0.46
C PRO A 28 2.58 -3.54 -0.60
N PHE A 29 3.41 -2.60 -0.16
CA PHE A 29 4.87 -2.72 -0.15
C PHE A 29 5.43 -3.26 1.17
N TYR A 30 4.60 -3.71 2.12
CA TYR A 30 5.08 -4.04 3.45
C TYR A 30 5.95 -5.29 3.49
N ALA A 31 5.55 -6.37 2.83
CA ALA A 31 6.41 -7.57 2.71
C ALA A 31 7.73 -7.26 1.99
N HIS A 32 7.69 -6.44 0.94
CA HIS A 32 8.91 -5.97 0.26
C HIS A 32 9.85 -5.24 1.22
N TYR A 33 9.31 -4.29 2.00
CA TYR A 33 10.06 -3.57 3.04
C TYR A 33 10.70 -4.53 4.06
N LEU A 34 9.93 -5.46 4.64
CA LEU A 34 10.41 -6.41 5.65
C LEU A 34 11.48 -7.34 5.08
N SER A 35 11.30 -7.81 3.84
CA SER A 35 12.26 -8.67 3.14
C SER A 35 13.58 -7.94 2.85
N ARG A 36 13.52 -6.67 2.44
CA ARG A 36 14.71 -5.89 2.06
C ARG A 36 15.49 -5.36 3.26
N THR A 37 14.80 -4.95 4.32
CA THR A 37 15.44 -4.33 5.49
C THR A 37 15.79 -5.35 6.57
N GLY A 38 15.14 -6.50 6.58
CA GLY A 38 15.28 -7.47 7.66
C GLY A 38 14.64 -7.02 8.98
N ALA A 39 13.88 -5.92 9.00
CA ALA A 39 13.25 -5.38 10.20
C ALA A 39 12.50 -6.47 10.98
N ASP A 40 12.62 -6.40 12.31
CA ASP A 40 11.91 -7.29 13.22
C ASP A 40 10.52 -6.72 13.50
N HIS A 41 9.49 -7.50 13.18
CA HIS A 41 8.10 -7.09 13.34
C HIS A 41 7.24 -8.29 13.75
N PRO A 42 6.33 -8.13 14.73
CA PRO A 42 5.37 -9.17 15.09
C PRO A 42 4.53 -9.61 13.87
N GLY A 43 4.45 -10.91 13.61
CA GLY A 43 3.72 -11.44 12.46
C GLY A 43 4.41 -11.19 11.11
N LYS A 44 5.73 -10.92 11.11
CA LYS A 44 6.53 -10.77 9.88
C LYS A 44 6.34 -11.94 8.91
N ASP A 45 6.39 -13.16 9.41
CA ASP A 45 6.27 -14.35 8.56
C ASP A 45 4.90 -14.41 7.89
N ASP A 46 3.82 -14.08 8.61
CA ASP A 46 2.47 -14.00 8.04
C ASP A 46 2.36 -12.92 6.96
N VAL A 47 3.01 -11.77 7.14
CA VAL A 47 3.08 -10.71 6.13
C VAL A 47 3.85 -11.16 4.90
N LEU A 48 5.00 -11.83 5.08
CA LEU A 48 5.82 -12.36 3.99
C LEU A 48 5.13 -13.47 3.20
N ILE A 49 4.25 -14.24 3.86
CA ILE A 49 3.41 -15.26 3.19
C ILE A 49 2.26 -14.62 2.42
N SER A 50 1.63 -13.58 2.99
CA SER A 50 0.39 -13.00 2.44
C SER A 50 0.62 -11.97 1.34
N GLN A 51 1.80 -11.37 1.24
CA GLN A 51 2.11 -10.30 0.29
C GLN A 51 3.37 -10.59 -0.52
N SER A 52 3.45 -10.04 -1.73
CA SER A 52 4.63 -10.20 -2.58
C SER A 52 5.82 -9.40 -2.04
N THR A 53 7.01 -9.96 -2.14
CA THR A 53 8.29 -9.28 -1.88
C THR A 53 8.91 -8.71 -3.16
N ASP A 54 8.33 -8.98 -4.34
CA ASP A 54 8.83 -8.50 -5.63
C ASP A 54 8.19 -7.16 -6.01
N TRP A 55 9.02 -6.14 -6.25
CA TRP A 55 8.59 -4.78 -6.57
C TRP A 55 7.67 -4.73 -7.79
N ASN A 56 8.07 -5.40 -8.88
CA ASN A 56 7.32 -5.34 -10.15
C ASN A 56 5.96 -6.01 -10.02
N SER A 57 5.88 -7.11 -9.27
CA SER A 57 4.64 -7.80 -8.95
C SER A 57 3.69 -6.91 -8.14
N ILE A 58 4.21 -6.17 -7.15
CA ILE A 58 3.42 -5.22 -6.37
C ILE A 58 2.91 -4.07 -7.24
N VAL A 59 3.77 -3.47 -8.06
CA VAL A 59 3.38 -2.39 -8.98
C VAL A 59 2.30 -2.88 -9.94
N LYS A 60 2.50 -4.03 -10.59
CA LYS A 60 1.52 -4.63 -11.49
C LYS A 60 0.18 -4.91 -10.81
N LEU A 61 0.21 -5.34 -9.54
CA LEU A 61 -1.00 -5.51 -8.74
C LEU A 61 -1.73 -4.18 -8.59
N ILE A 62 -1.07 -3.16 -8.05
CA ILE A 62 -1.73 -1.89 -7.67
C ILE A 62 -2.09 -0.99 -8.86
N THR A 63 -1.48 -1.18 -10.03
CA THR A 63 -1.84 -0.51 -11.29
C THR A 63 -2.78 -1.34 -12.16
N GLY A 64 -3.20 -2.51 -11.68
CA GLY A 64 -4.11 -3.40 -12.40
C GLY A 64 -5.56 -2.89 -12.42
N PRO A 65 -6.50 -3.71 -12.93
CA PRO A 65 -7.92 -3.42 -12.85
C PRO A 65 -8.40 -3.22 -11.41
N VAL A 66 -9.35 -2.31 -11.22
CA VAL A 66 -9.94 -2.07 -9.89
C VAL A 66 -10.66 -3.34 -9.40
N PRO A 67 -10.32 -3.87 -8.22
CA PRO A 67 -10.97 -5.06 -7.69
C PRO A 67 -12.49 -4.89 -7.54
N ASN A 68 -13.24 -5.95 -7.86
CA ASN A 68 -14.71 -5.99 -7.78
C ASN A 68 -15.42 -4.90 -8.59
N GLU A 69 -14.76 -4.34 -9.61
CA GLU A 69 -15.30 -3.27 -10.47
C GLU A 69 -15.81 -2.05 -9.69
N GLN A 70 -15.21 -1.80 -8.51
CA GLN A 70 -15.58 -0.68 -7.67
C GLN A 70 -15.24 0.66 -8.32
N LEU A 71 -16.00 1.70 -7.96
CA LEU A 71 -15.76 3.05 -8.49
C LEU A 71 -14.45 3.64 -7.94
N ILE A 72 -14.13 3.32 -6.68
CA ILE A 72 -12.96 3.85 -5.97
C ILE A 72 -12.08 2.70 -5.53
N TRP A 73 -10.79 2.78 -5.86
CA TRP A 73 -9.76 1.95 -5.25
C TRP A 73 -8.87 2.79 -4.34
N TYR A 74 -9.10 2.71 -3.04
CA TYR A 74 -8.31 3.44 -2.05
C TYR A 74 -7.08 2.63 -1.64
N GLN A 75 -5.91 3.15 -1.96
CA GLN A 75 -4.64 2.49 -1.61
C GLN A 75 -3.95 3.24 -0.47
N LYS A 76 -3.69 2.56 0.64
CA LYS A 76 -2.91 3.09 1.76
C LYS A 76 -1.45 2.71 1.59
N HIS A 77 -0.60 3.71 1.39
CA HIS A 77 0.84 3.55 1.22
C HIS A 77 1.60 4.19 2.38
N MET A 78 2.64 3.51 2.84
CA MET A 78 3.60 4.04 3.80
C MET A 78 4.87 4.41 3.06
N VAL A 79 5.28 5.68 3.13
CA VAL A 79 6.40 6.20 2.33
C VAL A 79 7.71 5.44 2.62
N HIS A 80 7.94 5.08 3.88
CA HIS A 80 9.12 4.32 4.31
C HIS A 80 9.13 2.85 3.86
N HIS A 81 8.02 2.31 3.33
CA HIS A 81 8.01 0.96 2.74
C HIS A 81 8.61 0.94 1.33
N VAL A 82 8.72 2.11 0.68
CA VAL A 82 9.31 2.25 -0.66
C VAL A 82 10.83 2.29 -0.55
N VAL A 83 11.43 1.14 -0.23
CA VAL A 83 12.89 0.98 -0.07
C VAL A 83 13.53 0.65 -1.40
N GLY A 84 14.71 1.25 -1.66
CA GLY A 84 15.47 0.95 -2.87
C GLY A 84 14.85 1.53 -4.15
N LEU A 85 14.10 2.64 -4.02
CA LEU A 85 13.55 3.50 -5.08
C LEU A 85 13.63 2.87 -6.47
N GLY A 86 12.72 1.93 -6.74
CA GLY A 86 12.51 1.41 -8.09
C GLY A 86 11.92 2.50 -9.00
N ASP A 87 11.41 2.11 -10.17
CA ASP A 87 10.66 3.05 -11.00
C ASP A 87 9.40 3.53 -10.25
N LEU A 88 9.24 4.85 -10.13
CA LEU A 88 8.10 5.51 -9.50
C LEU A 88 7.15 6.14 -10.52
N ASN A 89 7.35 5.95 -11.82
CA ASN A 89 6.48 6.53 -12.84
C ASN A 89 5.02 6.11 -12.68
N TRP A 90 4.76 4.89 -12.20
CA TRP A 90 3.42 4.39 -11.90
C TRP A 90 2.62 5.29 -10.95
N VAL A 91 3.29 6.05 -10.06
CA VAL A 91 2.61 6.95 -9.13
C VAL A 91 1.80 8.02 -9.86
N LYS A 92 2.20 8.37 -11.10
CA LYS A 92 1.50 9.37 -11.93
C LYS A 92 0.09 8.94 -12.35
N ASP A 93 -0.19 7.64 -12.34
CA ASP A 93 -1.49 7.09 -12.72
C ASP A 93 -2.52 7.19 -11.59
N PHE A 94 -2.13 7.74 -10.43
CA PHE A 94 -2.97 7.85 -9.24
C PHE A 94 -3.33 9.30 -8.90
N ARG A 95 -4.48 9.47 -8.23
CA ARG A 95 -4.76 10.68 -7.45
C ARG A 95 -4.05 10.56 -6.10
N ASN A 96 -2.93 11.27 -5.98
CA ASN A 96 -2.06 11.18 -4.80
C ASN A 96 -2.45 12.22 -3.74
N CYS A 97 -2.75 11.74 -2.53
CA CYS A 97 -2.91 12.57 -1.34
C CYS A 97 -1.84 12.17 -0.31
N PHE A 98 -1.25 13.15 0.36
CA PHE A 98 -0.20 12.96 1.37
C PHE A 98 -0.69 13.44 2.73
N LEU A 99 -0.64 12.57 3.73
CA LEU A 99 -0.85 12.97 5.12
C LEU A 99 0.49 13.43 5.69
N ILE A 100 0.57 14.72 5.99
CA ILE A 100 1.76 15.39 6.54
C ILE A 100 1.40 15.83 7.97
N ARG A 101 2.27 15.50 8.92
CA ARG A 101 2.15 15.85 10.34
C ARG A 101 3.50 16.34 10.86
#